data_AF-A0A699JCA5-F1
#
_entry.id   AF-A0A699JCA5-F1
#
_cell.length_a   1.000
_cell.length_b   1.000
_cell.length_c   1.000
_cell.angle_alpha   90.00
_cell.angle_beta   90.00
_cell.angle_gamma   90.00
#
_symmetry.space_group_name_H-M   'P 1'
#
loop_
_entity.id
_entity.type
_entity.pdbx_description
1 polymer ?
#
loop_
_entity_poly.entity_id
_entity_poly.type
_entity_poly.pdbx_seq_one_letter_code
_entity_poly.pdbx_strand_id
1 'polypeptide(L)'
;MKSKENMWMVQDSCTSTYESMVVCAPVSVPNMQSVMAGCDSSTIAILPSGFSILPDGVETRPLVITSKAQNQSRDGGSLLTVGFQILTSDSPTSKLSVESVESVNALISSTLRNIKAGLQCEDQ
;
A
#
# COMPACT_ATOMS: atom_id res chain seq x y z
N MET A 1 23.68 14.75 12.14
CA MET A 1 23.19 13.42 12.60
C MET A 1 21.68 13.52 12.66
N LYS A 2 20.93 12.91 11.72
CA LYS A 2 19.46 12.92 11.78
C LYS A 2 19.04 12.19 13.05
N SER A 3 18.30 12.84 13.95
CA SER A 3 17.74 12.17 15.12
C SER A 3 16.91 10.98 14.65
N LYS A 4 17.04 9.82 15.32
CA LYS A 4 16.03 8.77 15.22
C LYS A 4 14.74 9.38 15.75
N GLU A 5 13.89 9.86 14.86
CA GLU A 5 12.56 10.31 15.22
C GLU A 5 11.82 9.06 15.70
N ASN A 6 11.42 9.04 16.97
CA ASN A 6 10.55 7.99 17.48
C ASN A 6 9.22 8.14 16.72
N MET A 7 8.95 7.21 15.81
CA MET A 7 7.74 7.19 15.00
C MET A 7 6.89 5.98 15.39
N TRP A 8 5.58 6.17 15.45
CA TRP A 8 4.61 5.09 15.42
C TRP A 8 4.14 4.87 14.00
N MET A 9 3.62 3.67 13.74
CA MET A 9 2.87 3.39 12.53
C MET A 9 1.41 3.21 12.92
N VAL A 10 0.56 4.14 12.48
CA VAL A 10 -0.89 3.96 12.58
C VAL A 10 -1.30 3.14 11.37
N GLN A 11 -2.03 2.07 11.59
CA GLN A 11 -2.48 1.17 10.54
C GLN A 11 -3.97 0.89 10.72
N ASP A 12 -4.69 0.94 9.62
CA ASP A 12 -6.03 0.40 9.51
C ASP A 12 -6.08 -0.62 8.37
N SER A 13 -6.95 -1.60 8.50
CA SER A 13 -7.11 -2.67 7.51
C SER A 13 -8.55 -3.12 7.47
N CYS A 14 -9.08 -3.34 6.26
CA CYS A 14 -10.41 -3.87 6.09
C CYS A 14 -10.42 -4.98 5.05
N THR A 15 -11.30 -5.95 5.23
CA THR A 15 -11.51 -7.03 4.27
C THR A 15 -13.01 -7.25 4.10
N SER A 16 -13.44 -7.31 2.86
CA SER A 16 -14.81 -7.61 2.44
C SER A 16 -14.81 -8.67 1.33
N THR A 17 -15.98 -9.00 0.81
CA THR A 17 -16.13 -9.94 -0.32
C THR A 17 -15.57 -9.42 -1.65
N TYR A 18 -15.28 -8.12 -1.75
CA TYR A 18 -14.83 -7.48 -2.99
C TYR A 18 -13.42 -6.91 -2.89
N GLU A 19 -12.87 -6.75 -1.70
CA GLU A 19 -11.65 -5.98 -1.47
C GLU A 19 -10.99 -6.36 -0.14
N SER A 20 -9.66 -6.40 -0.12
CA SER A 20 -8.85 -6.40 1.10
C SER A 20 -7.82 -5.29 1.03
N MET A 21 -7.82 -4.38 2.01
CA MET A 21 -6.93 -3.22 2.03
C MET A 21 -6.17 -3.10 3.35
N VAL A 22 -4.98 -2.50 3.24
CA VAL A 22 -4.19 -2.03 4.38
C VAL A 22 -3.73 -0.61 4.07
N VAL A 23 -4.01 0.31 4.98
CA VAL A 23 -3.53 1.70 4.91
C VAL A 23 -2.78 1.99 6.20
N CYS A 24 -1.57 2.52 6.06
CA CYS A 24 -0.74 2.91 7.18
C CYS A 24 -0.13 4.29 6.97
N ALA A 25 0.26 4.92 8.07
CA ALA A 25 1.02 6.16 8.03
C ALA A 25 2.02 6.22 9.19
N PRO A 26 3.28 6.62 8.93
CA PRO A 26 4.21 6.94 10.00
C PRO A 26 3.80 8.26 10.65
N VAL A 27 3.79 8.29 11.99
CA VAL A 27 3.46 9.49 12.78
C VAL A 27 4.51 9.71 13.86
N SER A 28 4.87 10.97 14.10
CA SER A 28 5.82 11.34 15.15
C SER A 28 5.21 11.13 16.54
N VAL A 29 5.87 10.37 17.40
CA VAL A 29 5.38 10.06 18.76
C VAL A 29 5.16 11.33 19.59
N PRO A 30 6.11 12.29 19.66
CA PRO A 30 5.88 13.55 20.37
C PRO A 30 4.66 14.33 19.86
N ASN A 31 4.46 14.36 18.53
CA ASN A 31 3.33 15.06 17.93
C ASN A 31 2.01 14.39 18.32
N MET A 32 1.95 13.06 18.27
CA MET A 32 0.77 12.30 18.66
C MET A 32 0.45 12.43 20.15
N GLN A 33 1.46 12.40 21.02
CA GLN A 33 1.28 12.61 22.46
C GLN A 33 0.70 14.00 22.76
N SER A 34 1.14 15.03 22.04
CA SER A 34 0.57 16.38 22.14
C SER A 34 -0.91 16.41 21.76
N VAL A 35 -1.28 15.79 20.63
CA VAL A 35 -2.69 15.67 20.20
C VAL A 35 -3.53 14.91 21.22
N MET A 36 -3.01 13.79 21.76
CA MET A 36 -3.69 13.01 22.78
C MET A 36 -3.91 13.80 24.09
N ALA A 37 -3.06 14.80 24.36
CA ALA A 37 -3.24 15.72 25.48
C ALA A 37 -4.25 16.86 25.19
N GLY A 38 -4.86 16.89 24.00
CA GLY A 38 -5.86 17.88 23.59
C GLY A 38 -5.31 19.07 22.81
N CYS A 39 -4.05 19.02 22.35
CA CYS A 39 -3.50 20.05 21.46
C CYS A 39 -4.08 19.95 20.04
N ASP A 40 -3.98 21.04 19.27
CA ASP A 40 -4.46 21.10 17.88
C ASP A 40 -3.67 20.15 16.95
N SER A 41 -4.40 19.31 16.23
CA SER A 41 -3.85 18.35 15.26
C SER A 41 -3.71 18.92 13.85
N SER A 42 -4.19 20.13 13.57
CA SER A 42 -4.23 20.72 12.21
C SER A 42 -2.84 20.88 11.56
N THR A 43 -1.80 20.94 12.38
CA THR A 43 -0.41 21.18 11.96
C THR A 43 0.39 19.89 11.70
N ILE A 44 -0.17 18.72 12.00
CA ILE A 44 0.53 17.45 11.87
C ILE A 44 0.26 16.87 10.48
N ALA A 45 1.31 16.84 9.66
CA ALA A 45 1.26 16.14 8.39
C ALA A 45 1.28 14.62 8.61
N ILE A 46 0.27 13.94 8.06
CA ILE A 46 0.22 12.49 7.95
C ILE A 46 0.39 12.15 6.46
N LEU A 47 1.26 11.20 6.16
CA LEU A 47 1.57 10.77 4.79
C LEU A 47 1.16 9.30 4.64
N PRO A 48 -0.10 9.02 4.27
CA PRO A 48 -0.60 7.66 4.17
C PRO A 48 0.02 6.92 2.98
N SER A 49 0.23 5.64 3.16
CA SER A 49 0.50 4.70 2.09
C SER A 49 -0.25 3.40 2.36
N GLY A 50 -0.44 2.59 1.34
CA GLY A 50 -1.20 1.37 1.49
C GLY A 50 -1.42 0.65 0.18
N PHE A 51 -2.17 -0.43 0.27
CA PHE A 51 -2.56 -1.20 -0.88
C PHE A 51 -3.96 -1.79 -0.70
N SER A 52 -4.54 -2.17 -1.83
CA SER A 52 -5.81 -2.86 -1.92
C SER A 52 -5.70 -4.00 -2.93
N ILE A 53 -6.31 -5.14 -2.59
CA ILE A 53 -6.35 -6.35 -3.38
C ILE A 53 -7.82 -6.68 -3.66
N LEU A 54 -8.17 -6.75 -4.93
CA LEU A 54 -9.50 -7.12 -5.39
C LEU A 54 -9.41 -8.36 -6.28
N PRO A 55 -10.46 -9.18 -6.37
CA PRO A 55 -10.53 -10.21 -7.41
C PRO A 55 -10.47 -9.55 -8.79
N ASP A 56 -9.84 -10.20 -9.76
CA ASP A 56 -9.74 -9.71 -11.14
C ASP A 56 -11.07 -9.75 -11.93
N GLY A 57 -12.16 -10.13 -11.27
CA GLY A 57 -13.51 -10.21 -11.84
C GLY A 57 -13.71 -11.41 -12.77
N VAL A 58 -12.72 -12.30 -12.90
CA VAL A 58 -12.87 -13.52 -13.69
C VAL A 58 -13.64 -14.55 -12.87
N GLU A 59 -14.97 -14.56 -13.03
CA GLU A 59 -15.80 -15.60 -12.42
C GLU A 59 -15.37 -16.97 -12.98
N THR A 60 -14.91 -17.85 -12.11
CA THR A 60 -14.79 -19.29 -12.35
C THR A 60 -16.18 -19.91 -12.40
N ARG A 61 -17.03 -19.47 -13.32
CA ARG A 61 -18.32 -20.15 -13.56
C ARG A 61 -18.01 -21.58 -13.97
N PRO A 62 -18.66 -22.60 -13.35
CA PRO A 62 -18.68 -23.92 -13.94
C PRO A 62 -19.36 -23.76 -15.30
N LEU A 63 -18.64 -24.07 -16.39
CA LEU A 63 -19.23 -24.04 -17.72
C LEU A 63 -20.32 -25.11 -17.77
N VAL A 64 -21.57 -24.71 -17.52
CA VAL A 64 -22.73 -25.56 -17.72
C VAL A 64 -22.86 -25.74 -19.23
N ILE A 65 -22.41 -26.92 -19.68
CA ILE A 65 -22.56 -27.49 -21.02
C ILE A 65 -21.65 -26.87 -22.10
N THR A 66 -20.39 -27.31 -22.18
CA THR A 66 -19.81 -27.64 -23.49
C THR A 66 -19.07 -28.97 -23.43
N SER A 67 -19.40 -29.84 -24.38
CA SER A 67 -18.78 -31.16 -24.58
C SER A 67 -17.37 -30.99 -25.11
N LYS A 68 -16.39 -30.78 -24.23
CA LYS A 68 -14.97 -31.11 -24.38
C LYS A 68 -14.29 -30.73 -23.06
N ALA A 69 -13.94 -31.74 -22.27
CA ALA A 69 -13.13 -31.58 -21.07
C ALA A 69 -11.73 -31.10 -21.47
N GLN A 70 -11.55 -29.80 -21.60
CA GLN A 70 -10.23 -29.20 -21.57
C GLN A 70 -10.02 -28.70 -20.15
N ASN A 71 -9.18 -29.43 -19.40
CA ASN A 71 -8.68 -29.07 -18.08
C ASN A 71 -7.83 -27.79 -18.13
N GLN A 72 -8.45 -26.66 -18.50
CA GLN A 72 -7.88 -25.35 -18.25
C GLN A 72 -8.63 -24.81 -17.05
N SER A 73 -8.11 -25.09 -15.85
CA SER A 73 -8.43 -24.26 -14.70
C SER A 73 -8.13 -22.83 -15.13
N ARG A 74 -9.16 -22.03 -15.36
CA ARG A 74 -9.00 -20.58 -15.41
C ARG A 74 -8.64 -20.19 -13.99
N ASP A 75 -7.35 -20.14 -13.69
CA ASP A 75 -6.85 -19.54 -12.46
C ASP A 75 -7.28 -18.08 -12.52
N GLY A 76 -8.23 -17.71 -11.67
CA GLY A 76 -8.57 -16.30 -11.46
C GLY A 76 -7.38 -15.61 -10.80
N GLY A 77 -7.14 -14.36 -11.19
CA GLY A 77 -6.10 -13.51 -10.62
C GLY A 77 -6.63 -12.54 -9.57
N SER A 78 -5.80 -11.56 -9.23
CA SER A 78 -6.17 -10.45 -8.37
C SER A 78 -5.58 -9.15 -8.91
N LEU A 79 -6.30 -8.06 -8.72
CA LEU A 79 -5.83 -6.72 -9.00
C LEU A 79 -5.23 -6.12 -7.73
N LEU A 80 -3.94 -5.80 -7.76
CA LEU A 80 -3.25 -5.08 -6.70
C LEU A 80 -3.16 -3.59 -7.05
N THR A 81 -3.76 -2.74 -6.22
CA THR A 81 -3.60 -1.29 -6.26
C THR A 81 -2.72 -0.84 -5.10
N VAL A 82 -1.69 -0.05 -5.36
CA VAL A 82 -0.82 0.51 -4.30
C VAL A 82 -0.83 2.03 -4.40
N GLY A 83 -0.97 2.70 -3.25
CA GLY A 83 -0.98 4.15 -3.15
C GLY A 83 0.06 4.64 -2.15
N PHE A 84 0.74 5.74 -2.49
CA PHE A 84 1.70 6.39 -1.60
C PHE A 84 1.51 7.90 -1.64
N GLN A 85 1.48 8.52 -0.47
CA GLN A 85 1.74 9.94 -0.31
C GLN A 85 3.17 10.10 0.23
N ILE A 86 4.04 10.76 -0.54
CA ILE A 86 5.46 10.94 -0.20
C ILE A 86 5.81 12.41 -0.28
N LEU A 87 6.43 12.94 0.77
CA LEU A 87 6.98 14.29 0.81
C LEU A 87 8.48 14.22 0.57
N THR A 88 8.94 14.69 -0.60
CA THR A 88 10.36 14.73 -0.96
C THR A 88 11.06 16.00 -0.48
N SER A 89 10.28 17.02 -0.16
CA SER A 89 10.75 18.36 0.18
C SER A 89 9.61 19.15 0.84
N ASP A 90 9.97 19.98 1.80
CA ASP A 90 9.07 20.87 2.53
C ASP A 90 8.81 22.21 1.82
N SER A 91 9.66 22.55 0.84
CA SER A 91 9.52 23.77 0.04
C SER A 91 8.60 23.57 -1.18
N PRO A 92 7.55 24.40 -1.37
CA PRO A 92 6.64 24.31 -2.51
C PRO A 92 7.29 24.70 -3.84
N THR A 93 8.46 25.35 -3.82
CA THR A 93 9.22 25.73 -5.03
C THR A 93 10.34 24.74 -5.36
N SER A 94 10.50 23.70 -4.54
CA SER A 94 11.47 22.65 -4.79
C SER A 94 11.13 21.88 -6.06
N LYS A 95 12.18 21.52 -6.81
CA LYS A 95 12.05 20.67 -7.99
C LYS A 95 12.31 19.22 -7.60
N LEU A 96 11.57 18.29 -8.21
CA LEU A 96 11.86 16.87 -8.09
C LEU A 96 13.29 16.59 -8.60
N SER A 97 14.08 15.88 -7.80
CA SER A 97 15.41 15.43 -8.18
C SER A 97 15.36 14.01 -8.73
N VAL A 98 16.34 13.65 -9.57
CA VAL A 98 16.50 12.26 -10.07
C VAL A 98 16.66 11.28 -8.90
N GLU A 99 17.41 11.67 -7.87
CA GLU A 99 17.60 10.89 -6.65
C GLU A 99 16.29 10.62 -5.90
N SER A 100 15.38 11.61 -5.87
CA SER A 100 14.04 11.45 -5.27
C SER A 100 13.23 10.40 -6.03
N VAL A 101 13.27 10.47 -7.36
CA VAL A 101 12.56 9.52 -8.24
C VAL A 101 13.10 8.10 -8.06
N GLU A 102 14.42 7.95 -8.02
CA GLU A 102 15.06 6.65 -7.80
C GLU A 102 14.69 6.06 -6.44
N SER A 103 14.68 6.88 -5.39
CA SER A 103 14.28 6.48 -4.04
C SER A 103 12.82 6.04 -3.97
N VAL A 104 11.91 6.78 -4.62
CA VAL A 104 10.48 6.41 -4.71
C VAL A 104 10.30 5.11 -5.48
N ASN A 105 11.01 4.93 -6.60
CA ASN A 105 10.95 3.71 -7.38
C ASN A 105 11.45 2.48 -6.59
N ALA A 106 12.54 2.63 -5.85
CA ALA A 106 13.05 1.59 -4.96
C ALA A 106 12.04 1.24 -3.85
N LEU A 107 11.39 2.24 -3.26
CA LEU A 107 10.34 2.03 -2.25
C LEU A 107 9.14 1.26 -2.80
N ILE A 108 8.62 1.67 -3.96
CA ILE A 108 7.49 0.99 -4.62
C ILE A 108 7.88 -0.45 -4.96
N SER A 109 9.06 -0.65 -5.57
CA SER A 109 9.55 -1.98 -5.96
C SER A 109 9.73 -2.91 -4.76
N SER A 110 10.30 -2.41 -3.66
CA SER A 110 10.44 -3.16 -2.41
C SER A 110 9.09 -3.51 -1.80
N THR A 111 8.14 -2.57 -1.79
CA THR A 111 6.80 -2.79 -1.27
C THR A 111 6.06 -3.86 -2.06
N LEU A 112 6.07 -3.78 -3.39
CA LEU A 112 5.48 -4.79 -4.27
C LEU A 112 6.10 -6.17 -4.04
N ARG A 113 7.43 -6.25 -3.90
CA ARG A 113 8.13 -7.50 -3.59
C ARG A 113 7.67 -8.09 -2.26
N ASN A 114 7.58 -7.27 -1.22
CA ASN A 114 7.16 -7.72 0.11
C ASN A 114 5.70 -8.17 0.13
N ILE A 115 4.81 -7.48 -0.60
CA ILE A 115 3.42 -7.91 -0.78
C ILE A 115 3.39 -9.27 -1.48
N LYS A 116 4.11 -9.43 -2.59
CA LYS A 116 4.17 -10.70 -3.33
C LYS A 116 4.69 -11.85 -2.47
N ALA A 117 5.78 -11.63 -1.74
CA ALA A 117 6.34 -12.62 -0.83
C ALA A 117 5.37 -12.98 0.31
N GLY A 118 4.70 -11.98 0.89
CA GLY A 118 3.69 -12.20 1.94
C GLY A 118 2.46 -12.98 1.46
N LEU A 119 2.11 -12.85 0.18
CA LEU A 119 1.01 -13.56 -0.47
C LEU A 119 1.44 -14.85 -1.18
N GLN A 120 2.72 -15.20 -1.14
CA GLN A 120 3.29 -16.37 -1.83
C GLN A 120 3.04 -16.37 -3.35
N CYS A 121 3.04 -15.19 -3.98
CA CYS A 121 2.86 -15.01 -5.44
C CYS A 121 4.13 -14.51 -6.13
N GLU A 122 5.25 -15.20 -5.86
CA GLU A 122 6.53 -14.89 -6.50
C GLU A 122 6.54 -15.35 -7.97
N ASP A 123 7.23 -14.59 -8.83
CA ASP A 123 7.42 -14.98 -10.22
C ASP A 123 8.28 -16.26 -10.23
N GLN A 124 7.72 -17.37 -10.68
CA GLN A 124 8.44 -18.65 -10.83
C GLN A 124 9.45 -18.60 -11.97
#